data_AF-A0A4V2B0C5-F1
#
_entry.id   AF-A0A4V2B0C5-F1
#
_cell.length_a   1.000
_cell.length_b   1.000
_cell.length_c   1.000
_cell.angle_alpha   90.00
_cell.angle_beta   90.00
_cell.angle_gamma   90.00
#
_symmetry.space_group_name_H-M   'P 1'
#
loop_
_entity.id
_entity.type
_entity.pdbx_description
1 polymer ?
#
loop_
_entity_poly.entity_id
_entity_poly.type
_entity_poly.pdbx_seq_one_letter_code
_entity_poly.pdbx_strand_id
1 'polypeptide(L)'
;MSEDFYTTLPAFVEFNKLDTDTFYRPLPADWFVVICDIRGSTKAIAEGRYQDVNTIGAASIAALGEIWKTDDIPFVFGGDGASILVPQSKIEAVKKVLLKLRNFARANYDMEMRVGLVPMSEVMEAKMP
;
A
#
# COMPACT_ATOMS: atom_id res chain seq x y z
N MET A 1 18.01 4.03 -11.09
CA MET A 1 16.62 3.71 -10.71
C MET A 1 16.67 2.35 -10.07
N SER A 2 16.02 2.20 -8.92
CA SER A 2 16.05 1.00 -8.08
C SER A 2 14.82 0.12 -8.30
N GLU A 3 14.35 -0.01 -9.54
CA GLU A 3 13.06 -0.61 -9.89
C GLU A 3 12.93 -2.09 -9.53
N ASP A 4 14.04 -2.82 -9.58
CA ASP A 4 14.20 -4.23 -9.24
C ASP A 4 14.59 -4.46 -7.77
N PHE A 5 14.62 -3.41 -6.94
CA PHE A 5 15.04 -3.51 -5.54
C PHE A 5 14.27 -4.61 -4.80
N TYR A 6 12.94 -4.61 -4.85
CA TYR A 6 12.13 -5.56 -4.10
C TYR A 6 12.30 -7.01 -4.58
N THR A 7 12.34 -7.24 -5.89
CA THR A 7 12.45 -8.59 -6.47
C THR A 7 13.85 -9.19 -6.32
N THR A 8 14.86 -8.38 -6.02
CA THR A 8 16.24 -8.82 -5.79
C THR A 8 16.60 -8.94 -4.30
N LEU A 9 15.68 -8.63 -3.38
CA LEU A 9 15.91 -8.79 -1.95
C LEU A 9 16.12 -10.27 -1.58
N PRO A 10 17.19 -10.62 -0.85
CA PRO A 10 17.38 -11.97 -0.35
C PRO A 10 16.27 -12.36 0.64
N ALA A 11 15.46 -13.35 0.27
CA ALA A 11 14.48 -13.94 1.18
C ALA A 11 15.16 -14.83 2.23
N PHE A 12 14.54 -14.94 3.41
CA PHE A 12 14.91 -15.89 4.45
C PHE A 12 13.65 -16.59 4.98
N VAL A 13 13.80 -17.81 5.49
CA VAL A 13 12.67 -18.65 5.91
C VAL A 13 12.68 -18.99 7.40
N GLU A 14 13.74 -18.61 8.11
CA GLU A 14 13.87 -18.94 9.52
C GLU A 14 13.10 -17.94 10.39
N PHE A 15 11.95 -18.38 10.89
CA PHE A 15 11.05 -17.54 11.68
C PHE A 15 11.73 -16.92 12.92
N ASN A 16 12.66 -17.63 13.56
CA ASN A 16 13.41 -17.14 14.71
C ASN A 16 14.44 -16.04 14.38
N LYS A 17 14.53 -15.60 13.11
CA LYS A 17 15.40 -14.50 12.67
C LYS A 17 14.63 -13.24 12.28
N LEU A 18 13.32 -13.18 12.53
CA LEU A 18 12.48 -12.01 12.20
C LEU A 18 12.89 -10.74 12.98
N ASP A 19 13.56 -10.88 14.12
CA ASP A 19 14.09 -9.78 14.92
C ASP A 19 15.52 -9.38 14.52
N THR A 20 16.10 -10.04 13.50
CA THR A 20 17.49 -9.81 13.11
C THR A 20 17.58 -8.70 12.05
N ASP A 21 17.97 -7.50 12.49
CA ASP A 21 18.09 -6.29 11.66
C ASP A 21 18.87 -6.49 10.34
N THR A 22 19.86 -7.39 10.32
CA THR A 22 20.68 -7.64 9.12
C THR A 22 19.93 -8.26 7.95
N PHE A 23 18.69 -8.73 8.13
CA PHE A 23 17.83 -9.19 7.03
C PHE A 23 16.99 -8.08 6.40
N TYR A 24 16.89 -6.92 7.06
CA TYR A 24 16.12 -5.80 6.56
C TYR A 24 17.00 -4.85 5.74
N ARG A 25 16.41 -4.20 4.75
CA ARG A 25 17.10 -3.21 3.90
C ARG A 25 16.27 -1.93 3.88
N PRO A 26 16.90 -0.75 3.97
CA PRO A 26 16.19 0.50 3.78
C PRO A 26 15.60 0.55 2.37
N LEU A 27 14.37 1.02 2.27
CA LEU A 27 13.74 1.27 0.97
C LEU A 27 14.52 2.37 0.22
N PRO A 28 14.74 2.28 -1.09
CA PRO A 28 15.43 3.34 -1.84
C PRO A 28 14.69 4.68 -1.78
N ALA A 29 15.44 5.79 -1.77
CA ALA A 29 14.87 7.14 -1.67
C ALA A 29 14.01 7.55 -2.88
N ASP A 30 14.20 6.91 -4.04
CA ASP A 30 13.40 7.11 -5.26
C ASP A 30 12.08 6.31 -5.27
N TRP A 31 11.74 5.63 -4.18
CA TRP A 31 10.46 4.95 -4.00
C TRP A 31 9.46 5.80 -3.22
N PHE A 32 8.21 5.37 -3.22
CA PHE A 32 7.09 6.01 -2.55
C PHE A 32 6.37 5.01 -1.67
N VAL A 33 5.84 5.51 -0.55
CA VAL A 33 4.84 4.85 0.27
C VAL A 33 3.47 5.33 -0.19
N VAL A 34 2.68 4.43 -0.75
CA VAL A 34 1.26 4.64 -1.01
C VAL A 34 0.48 4.21 0.22
N ILE A 35 -0.46 5.04 0.67
CA ILE A 35 -1.33 4.74 1.80
C ILE A 35 -2.77 4.89 1.33
N CYS A 36 -3.58 3.85 1.56
CA CYS A 36 -5.00 3.80 1.26
C CYS A 36 -5.75 3.53 2.56
N ASP A 37 -6.86 4.24 2.80
CA ASP A 37 -7.63 4.11 4.04
C ASP A 37 -9.10 4.51 3.83
N ILE A 38 -10.04 3.79 4.43
CA ILE A 38 -11.47 4.12 4.38
C ILE A 38 -11.82 5.03 5.55
N ARG A 39 -12.22 6.26 5.21
CA ARG A 39 -12.64 7.23 6.21
C ARG A 39 -13.91 6.75 6.92
N GLY A 40 -13.85 6.71 8.25
CA GLY A 40 -15.01 6.35 9.07
C GLY A 40 -15.30 4.84 9.10
N SER A 41 -14.32 4.01 8.74
CA SER A 41 -14.40 2.54 8.75
C SER A 41 -14.96 1.98 10.07
N THR A 42 -14.53 2.48 11.23
CA THR A 42 -15.01 2.03 12.54
C THR A 42 -16.54 2.16 12.68
N LYS A 43 -17.10 3.29 12.22
CA LYS A 43 -18.55 3.52 12.25
C LYS A 43 -19.26 2.59 11.26
N ALA A 44 -18.74 2.47 10.04
CA ALA A 44 -19.31 1.59 9.03
C ALA A 44 -19.31 0.11 9.48
N ILE A 45 -18.25 -0.35 10.15
CA ILE A 45 -18.16 -1.68 10.75
C ILE A 45 -19.23 -1.86 11.83
N ALA A 46 -19.40 -0.87 12.72
CA ALA A 46 -20.44 -0.91 13.75
C ALA A 46 -21.86 -0.96 13.15
N GLU A 47 -22.06 -0.41 11.95
CA GLU A 47 -23.30 -0.48 11.17
C GLU A 47 -23.44 -1.78 10.35
N GLY A 48 -22.58 -2.77 10.59
CA GLY A 48 -22.64 -4.09 9.94
C GLY A 48 -21.96 -4.15 8.57
N ARG A 49 -21.26 -3.08 8.15
CA ARG A 49 -20.64 -2.96 6.82
C ARG A 49 -19.19 -3.45 6.77
N TYR A 50 -18.82 -4.37 7.66
CA TYR A 50 -17.45 -4.91 7.73
C TYR A 50 -16.97 -5.47 6.39
N GLN A 51 -17.82 -6.23 5.69
CA GLN A 51 -17.47 -6.83 4.40
C GLN A 51 -17.20 -5.76 3.34
N ASP A 52 -17.99 -4.69 3.28
CA ASP A 52 -17.78 -3.58 2.34
C ASP A 52 -16.44 -2.88 2.62
N VAL A 53 -16.15 -2.60 3.90
CA VAL A 53 -14.90 -1.96 4.33
C VAL A 53 -13.70 -2.82 3.92
N ASN A 54 -13.74 -4.11 4.24
CA ASN A 54 -12.65 -5.02 3.89
C ASN A 54 -12.49 -5.18 2.37
N THR A 55 -13.61 -5.28 1.64
CA THR A 55 -13.60 -5.39 0.18
C THR A 55 -12.94 -4.18 -0.48
N ILE A 56 -13.30 -2.96 -0.07
CA ILE A 56 -12.68 -1.75 -0.63
C ILE A 56 -11.22 -1.60 -0.19
N GLY A 57 -10.90 -1.96 1.06
CA GLY A 57 -9.52 -1.99 1.54
C GLY A 57 -8.65 -2.93 0.71
N ALA A 58 -9.07 -4.17 0.53
CA ALA A 58 -8.35 -5.18 -0.25
C ALA A 58 -8.31 -4.85 -1.75
N ALA A 59 -9.34 -4.20 -2.29
CA ALA A 59 -9.38 -3.75 -3.68
C ALA A 59 -8.24 -2.76 -4.01
N SER A 60 -7.71 -2.04 -3.01
CA SER A 60 -6.54 -1.17 -3.23
C SER A 60 -5.28 -1.96 -3.60
N ILE A 61 -5.10 -3.16 -3.05
CA ILE A 61 -3.97 -4.04 -3.39
C ILE A 61 -4.22 -4.68 -4.75
N ALA A 62 -5.40 -5.26 -4.96
CA ALA A 62 -5.77 -5.94 -6.20
C ALA A 62 -5.73 -4.99 -7.42
N ALA A 63 -6.23 -3.77 -7.29
CA ALA A 63 -6.22 -2.79 -8.37
C ALA A 63 -4.80 -2.36 -8.77
N LEU A 64 -3.88 -2.29 -7.80
CA LEU A 64 -2.47 -1.99 -8.06
C LEU A 64 -1.71 -3.21 -8.61
N GLY A 65 -2.16 -4.43 -8.27
CA GLY A 65 -1.79 -5.72 -8.88
C GLY A 65 -1.49 -5.64 -10.37
N GLU A 66 -2.48 -5.15 -11.11
CA GLU A 66 -2.48 -5.03 -12.57
C GLU A 66 -1.32 -4.19 -13.14
N ILE A 67 -0.72 -3.29 -12.34
CA ILE A 67 0.39 -2.44 -12.76
C ILE A 67 1.72 -3.21 -12.72
N TRP A 68 1.89 -4.14 -11.77
CA TRP A 68 3.16 -4.86 -11.58
C TRP A 68 3.32 -6.03 -12.54
N LYS A 69 2.21 -6.53 -13.14
CA LYS A 69 2.21 -7.69 -14.06
C LYS A 69 2.93 -8.92 -13.48
N THR A 70 3.09 -8.95 -12.16
CA THR A 70 3.81 -9.93 -11.34
C THR A 70 3.16 -9.91 -9.96
N ASP A 71 3.28 -11.01 -9.23
CA ASP A 71 2.69 -11.14 -7.89
C ASP A 71 3.55 -10.48 -6.79
N ASP A 72 4.74 -9.96 -7.15
CA ASP A 72 5.73 -9.41 -6.22
C ASP A 72 5.47 -7.92 -5.93
N ILE A 73 4.38 -7.65 -5.23
CA ILE A 73 4.05 -6.31 -4.73
C ILE A 73 4.32 -6.24 -3.23
N PRO A 74 5.19 -5.32 -2.75
CA PRO A 74 5.35 -5.08 -1.32
C PRO A 74 4.14 -4.32 -0.77
N PHE A 75 3.32 -4.99 0.04
CA PHE A 75 2.18 -4.36 0.71
C PHE A 75 1.97 -4.87 2.15
N VAL A 76 1.28 -4.05 2.94
CA VAL A 76 0.68 -4.43 4.22
C VAL A 76 -0.80 -4.09 4.17
N PHE A 77 -1.65 -5.04 4.54
CA PHE A 77 -3.10 -4.86 4.62
C PHE A 77 -3.54 -4.61 6.07
N GLY A 78 -4.30 -3.53 6.30
CA GLY A 78 -4.79 -3.14 7.62
C GLY A 78 -6.25 -3.53 7.90
N GLY A 79 -6.99 -4.01 6.90
CA GLY A 79 -8.42 -4.32 7.00
C GLY A 79 -9.29 -3.28 6.27
N ASP A 80 -9.17 -2.00 6.60
CA ASP A 80 -9.89 -0.88 5.98
C ASP A 80 -9.02 -0.07 5.01
N GLY A 81 -7.80 -0.54 4.78
CA GLY A 81 -6.78 0.16 4.04
C GLY A 81 -5.56 -0.71 3.78
N ALA A 82 -4.60 -0.15 3.06
CA ALA A 82 -3.34 -0.81 2.75
C ALA A 82 -2.20 0.21 2.58
N SER A 83 -0.99 -0.22 2.92
CA SER A 83 0.24 0.49 2.57
C SER A 83 0.98 -0.31 1.49
N ILE A 84 1.44 0.34 0.44
CA ILE A 84 2.11 -0.29 -0.72
C ILE A 84 3.38 0.48 -1.05
N LEU A 85 4.49 -0.20 -1.33
CA LEU A 85 5.73 0.45 -1.78
C LEU A 85 5.82 0.45 -3.29
N VAL A 86 6.16 1.61 -3.86
CA VAL A 86 6.07 1.85 -5.31
C VAL A 86 7.31 2.53 -5.85
N PRO A 87 7.96 2.01 -6.90
CA PRO A 87 9.06 2.71 -7.57
C PRO A 87 8.55 3.92 -8.35
N GLN A 88 9.37 4.98 -8.46
CA GLN A 88 9.05 6.21 -9.20
C GLN A 88 8.44 5.96 -10.60
N SER A 89 8.90 4.94 -11.33
CA SER A 89 8.43 4.60 -12.68
C SER A 89 6.93 4.31 -12.77
N LYS A 90 6.30 3.84 -11.66
CA LYS A 90 4.90 3.40 -11.63
C LYS A 90 3.93 4.45 -11.07
N ILE A 91 4.42 5.57 -10.54
CA ILE A 91 3.61 6.54 -9.77
C ILE A 91 2.42 7.10 -10.55
N GLU A 92 2.61 7.46 -11.82
CA GLU A 92 1.51 8.02 -12.62
C GLU A 92 0.42 6.99 -12.95
N ALA A 93 0.78 5.71 -13.11
CA ALA A 93 -0.20 4.63 -13.26
C ALA A 93 -0.95 4.40 -11.95
N VAL A 94 -0.24 4.35 -10.83
CA VAL A 94 -0.79 4.19 -9.48
C VAL A 94 -1.79 5.28 -9.15
N LYS A 95 -1.44 6.56 -9.38
CA LYS A 95 -2.37 7.70 -9.16
C LYS A 95 -3.67 7.51 -9.93
N LYS A 96 -3.61 7.16 -11.21
CA LYS A 96 -4.80 6.98 -12.05
C LYS A 96 -5.69 5.84 -11.52
N VAL A 97 -5.09 4.72 -11.13
CA VAL A 97 -5.82 3.56 -10.61
C VAL A 97 -6.49 3.88 -9.28
N LEU A 98 -5.77 4.49 -8.33
CA LEU A 98 -6.31 4.80 -7.02
C LEU A 98 -7.40 5.88 -7.04
N LEU A 99 -7.29 6.86 -7.96
CA LEU A 99 -8.37 7.84 -8.17
C LEU A 99 -9.64 7.17 -8.72
N LYS A 100 -9.50 6.19 -9.63
CA LYS A 100 -10.64 5.39 -10.10
C LYS A 100 -11.23 4.56 -8.97
N LEU A 101 -10.41 3.91 -8.16
CA LEU A 101 -10.86 3.11 -7.03
C LEU A 101 -11.59 3.96 -5.99
N ARG A 102 -11.09 5.16 -5.68
CA ARG A 102 -11.76 6.11 -4.79
C ARG A 102 -13.14 6.49 -5.31
N ASN A 103 -13.28 6.76 -6.61
CA ASN A 103 -14.57 7.07 -7.22
C ASN A 103 -15.50 5.84 -7.20
N PHE A 104 -14.96 4.64 -7.43
CA PHE A 104 -15.70 3.38 -7.36
C PHE A 104 -16.24 3.11 -5.96
N ALA A 105 -15.41 3.27 -4.91
CA ALA A 105 -15.82 3.11 -3.52
C ALA A 105 -16.97 4.07 -3.15
N ARG A 106 -16.86 5.33 -3.58
CA ARG A 106 -17.93 6.31 -3.36
C ARG A 106 -19.22 5.95 -4.10
N ALA A 107 -19.12 5.61 -5.39
CA ALA A 107 -20.30 5.39 -6.23
C ALA A 107 -21.04 4.09 -5.93
N ASN A 108 -20.32 3.02 -5.56
CA ASN A 108 -20.90 1.68 -5.42
C ASN A 108 -21.09 1.27 -3.96
N TYR A 109 -20.37 1.89 -3.02
CA TYR A 109 -20.40 1.52 -1.61
C TYR A 109 -20.70 2.71 -0.70
N ASP A 110 -20.89 3.93 -1.20
CA ASP A 110 -21.05 5.14 -0.36
C ASP A 110 -19.91 5.26 0.68
N MET A 111 -18.69 4.92 0.27
CA MET A 111 -17.50 4.96 1.12
C MET A 111 -16.51 6.01 0.61
N GLU A 112 -16.02 6.83 1.53
CA GLU A 112 -14.95 7.78 1.24
C GLU A 112 -13.58 7.13 1.46
N MET A 113 -12.89 6.84 0.37
CA MET A 113 -11.51 6.35 0.41
C MET A 113 -10.53 7.52 0.37
N ARG A 114 -9.56 7.52 1.28
CA ARG A 114 -8.38 8.40 1.28
C ARG A 114 -7.21 7.68 0.65
N VAL A 115 -6.44 8.42 -0.12
CA VAL A 115 -5.23 7.94 -0.77
C VAL A 115 -4.14 8.98 -0.59
N GLY A 116 -2.99 8.56 -0.09
CA GLY A 116 -1.78 9.36 0.06
C GLY A 116 -0.62 8.72 -0.70
N LEU A 117 0.28 9.55 -1.20
CA LEU A 117 1.56 9.15 -1.77
C LEU A 117 2.64 9.99 -1.09
N VAL A 118 3.59 9.33 -0.44
CA VAL A 118 4.69 9.99 0.28
C VAL A 118 6.01 9.49 -0.30
N PRO A 119 6.89 10.36 -0.82
CA PRO A 119 8.21 9.94 -1.29
C PRO A 119 9.06 9.47 -0.11
N MET A 120 9.82 8.40 -0.31
CA MET A 120 10.66 7.83 0.74
C MET A 120 11.77 8.80 1.17
N SER A 121 12.22 9.70 0.27
CA SER A 121 13.14 10.79 0.62
C SER A 121 12.61 11.67 1.76
N GLU A 122 11.32 12.04 1.73
CA GLU A 122 10.70 12.83 2.81
C GLU A 122 10.60 12.03 4.12
N VAL A 123 10.29 10.73 4.03
CA VAL A 123 10.23 9.84 5.21
C VAL A 123 11.61 9.73 5.88
N MET A 124 12.68 9.61 5.09
CA MET A 124 14.05 9.57 5.60
C MET A 124 14.47 10.90 6.26
N GLU A 125 14.06 12.03 5.68
CA GLU A 125 14.35 13.36 6.22
C GLU A 125 13.60 13.67 7.52
N ALA A 126 12.37 13.14 7.65
CA ALA A 126 11.50 13.42 8.78
C ALA A 126 12.12 13.05 10.15
N LYS A 127 13.12 12.15 10.17
CA LYS A 127 13.70 11.48 11.35
C LYS A 127 12.63 10.79 12.21
N MET A 128 12.85 9.53 12.56
CA MET A 128 11.99 8.89 13.56
C MET A 128 12.10 9.69 14.87
N PRO A 129 10.97 10.09 15.50
CA PRO A 129 11.00 10.75 16.80
C PRO A 129 11.64 9.87 17.88
#